data_AF-A0A938UQ55-F1
#
_entry.id   AF-A0A938UQ55-F1
#
_cell.length_a   1.000
_cell.length_b   1.000
_cell.length_c   1.000
_cell.angle_alpha   90.00
_cell.angle_beta   90.00
_cell.angle_gamma   90.00
#
_symmetry.space_group_name_H-M   'P 1'
#
loop_
_entity.id
_entity.type
_entity.pdbx_description
1 polymer ?
#
loop_
_entity_poly.entity_id
_entity_poly.type
_entity_poly.pdbx_seq_one_letter_code
_entity_poly.pdbx_strand_id
1 'polypeptide(L)'
;MTTPRSLLGPLGLRQTAYYALCAALLASACAEIEHASPADAEKLATLRAEREENEVLSRFQQKKKEKARAEGKDADALYDDAEPLRQSAEFQAIFAEIRKTMHDAKLKEYVTRPAATVQNCIALASGGAGPAEIDNCVLKTPADEKINPVKLAVLMVLIVVLGIAALFAYRSTRVRADTVALAAGKLGLKVEQGQQATVVTGTYKDYAIKVESSPPEAGQGDRYMRVIVLSKVNPATVVRFGPLAPPTGLDLPDLDAPEVEDSRIPEGYKLRLSPGAAAEELLSGDTGFQLRVFDPVDVRVHDGVCGVTCWQIPPTTDKVVEFIELALATAKLYP
;
A
#
# COMPACT_ATOMS: atom_id res chain seq x y z
N MET A 1 1.00 -48.53 11.11
CA MET A 1 0.29 -47.84 10.02
C MET A 1 -0.16 -46.48 10.54
N THR A 2 0.67 -45.46 10.35
CA THR A 2 0.41 -44.09 10.78
C THR A 2 0.14 -43.26 9.54
N THR A 3 -1.06 -42.73 9.43
CA THR A 3 -1.48 -41.77 8.41
C THR A 3 -0.65 -40.49 8.50
N PRO A 4 -0.19 -39.91 7.38
CA PRO A 4 0.49 -38.63 7.41
C PRO A 4 -0.53 -37.53 7.72
N ARG A 5 -0.36 -36.88 8.87
CA ARG A 5 -1.08 -35.64 9.24
C ARG A 5 -0.72 -34.56 8.21
N SER A 6 -1.74 -34.03 7.54
CA SER A 6 -1.63 -32.94 6.57
C SER A 6 -0.95 -31.71 7.18
N LEU A 7 0.13 -31.26 6.53
CA LEU A 7 0.97 -30.10 6.84
C LEU A 7 0.32 -28.73 6.52
N LEU A 8 -0.98 -28.60 6.72
CA LEU A 8 -1.69 -27.33 6.51
C LEU A 8 -2.42 -26.95 7.80
N GLY A 9 -1.69 -26.27 8.69
CA GLY A 9 -2.28 -25.63 9.86
C GLY A 9 -3.29 -24.53 9.47
N PRO A 10 -4.15 -24.09 10.40
CA PRO A 10 -5.25 -23.13 10.15
C PRO A 10 -4.80 -21.75 9.63
N LEU A 11 -3.50 -21.45 9.66
CA LEU A 11 -2.90 -20.24 9.08
C LEU A 11 -2.71 -20.33 7.55
N GLY A 12 -2.44 -21.52 6.99
CA GLY A 12 -2.24 -21.72 5.56
C GLY A 12 -3.53 -21.63 4.74
N LEU A 13 -4.64 -22.13 5.30
CA LEU A 13 -5.98 -22.04 4.71
C LEU A 13 -6.50 -20.60 4.61
N ARG A 14 -6.09 -19.72 5.53
CA ARG A 14 -6.48 -18.29 5.51
C ARG A 14 -5.72 -17.52 4.42
N GLN A 15 -4.45 -17.84 4.19
CA GLN A 15 -3.66 -17.23 3.11
C GLN A 15 -4.17 -17.64 1.72
N THR A 16 -4.46 -18.92 1.49
CA THR A 16 -4.93 -19.39 0.18
C THR A 16 -6.32 -18.85 -0.16
N ALA A 17 -7.24 -18.80 0.81
CA ALA A 17 -8.56 -18.19 0.63
C ALA A 17 -8.47 -16.68 0.33
N TYR A 18 -7.52 -15.99 0.95
CA TYR A 18 -7.30 -14.56 0.73
C TYR A 18 -6.73 -14.26 -0.66
N TYR A 19 -5.74 -15.03 -1.14
CA TYR A 19 -5.22 -14.90 -2.50
C TYR A 19 -6.26 -15.26 -3.56
N ALA A 20 -7.09 -16.28 -3.30
CA ALA A 20 -8.20 -16.65 -4.18
C ALA A 20 -9.25 -15.52 -4.28
N LEU A 21 -9.56 -14.85 -3.16
CA LEU A 21 -10.46 -13.70 -3.13
C LEU A 21 -9.87 -12.51 -3.91
N CYS A 22 -8.58 -12.21 -3.74
CA CYS A 22 -7.91 -11.14 -4.49
C CYS A 22 -7.90 -11.42 -6.00
N ALA A 23 -7.61 -12.65 -6.40
CA ALA A 23 -7.63 -13.06 -7.81
C ALA A 23 -9.05 -12.98 -8.42
N ALA A 24 -10.08 -13.40 -7.67
CA ALA A 24 -11.46 -13.30 -8.10
C ALA A 24 -11.94 -11.84 -8.25
N LEU A 25 -11.53 -10.96 -7.33
CA LEU A 25 -11.87 -9.54 -7.40
C LEU A 25 -11.16 -8.83 -8.56
N LEU A 26 -9.89 -9.16 -8.82
CA LEU A 26 -9.14 -8.63 -9.98
C LEU A 26 -9.76 -9.09 -11.31
N ALA A 27 -10.21 -10.33 -11.41
CA ALA A 27 -10.91 -10.83 -12.60
C ALA A 27 -12.25 -10.13 -12.85
N SER A 28 -12.96 -9.71 -11.80
CA SER A 28 -14.25 -9.01 -11.91
C SER A 28 -14.13 -7.51 -12.25
N ALA A 29 -12.94 -6.93 -12.12
CA ALA A 29 -12.67 -5.51 -12.41
C ALA A 29 -12.25 -5.24 -13.87
N CYS A 30 -11.91 -6.27 -14.64
CA CYS A 30 -11.72 -6.16 -16.08
C CYS A 30 -13.10 -6.03 -16.75
N ALA A 31 -13.53 -4.80 -16.98
CA ALA A 31 -14.70 -4.53 -17.81
C ALA A 31 -14.40 -4.96 -19.26
N GLU A 32 -15.04 -6.02 -19.74
CA GLU A 32 -15.13 -6.27 -21.18
C GLU A 32 -15.93 -5.12 -21.79
N ILE A 33 -15.26 -4.30 -22.61
CA ILE A 33 -15.91 -3.28 -23.42
C ILE A 33 -16.69 -4.03 -24.50
N GLU A 34 -18.01 -3.93 -24.47
CA GLU A 34 -18.87 -4.54 -25.49
C GLU A 34 -18.66 -3.80 -26.82
N HIS A 35 -18.03 -4.47 -27.78
CA HIS A 35 -17.75 -3.94 -29.11
C HIS A 35 -19.03 -3.85 -29.94
N ALA A 36 -19.03 -2.94 -30.91
CA ALA A 36 -20.17 -2.75 -31.81
C ALA A 36 -20.52 -4.03 -32.59
N SER A 37 -21.82 -4.25 -32.79
CA SER A 37 -22.28 -5.33 -33.65
C SER A 37 -21.81 -5.11 -35.09
N PRO A 38 -21.51 -6.16 -35.87
CA PRO A 38 -21.13 -6.02 -37.28
C PRO A 38 -22.16 -5.23 -38.10
N ALA A 39 -23.45 -5.42 -37.79
CA ALA A 39 -24.55 -4.73 -38.44
C ALA A 39 -24.57 -3.22 -38.16
N ASP A 40 -24.30 -2.79 -36.93
CA ASP A 40 -24.25 -1.37 -36.57
C ASP A 40 -23.02 -0.70 -37.20
N ALA A 41 -21.88 -1.38 -37.20
CA ALA A 41 -20.66 -0.88 -37.83
C ALA A 41 -20.83 -0.73 -39.36
N GLU A 42 -21.47 -1.71 -40.02
CA GLU A 42 -21.81 -1.67 -41.45
C GLU A 42 -22.76 -0.53 -41.79
N LYS A 43 -23.79 -0.33 -40.96
CA LYS A 43 -24.72 0.78 -41.13
C LYS A 43 -24.04 2.14 -41.03
N LEU A 44 -23.16 2.33 -40.04
CA LEU A 44 -22.43 3.59 -39.89
C LEU A 44 -21.42 3.82 -41.02
N ALA A 45 -20.71 2.77 -41.45
CA ALA A 45 -19.77 2.84 -42.56
C ALA A 45 -20.47 3.22 -43.88
N THR A 46 -21.66 2.65 -44.14
CA THR A 46 -22.49 2.97 -45.31
C THR A 46 -22.93 4.42 -45.29
N LEU A 47 -23.55 4.87 -44.19
CA LEU A 47 -24.01 6.25 -44.05
C LEU A 47 -22.88 7.26 -44.22
N ARG A 48 -21.69 6.96 -43.68
CA ARG A 48 -20.52 7.83 -43.82
C ARG A 48 -20.04 7.85 -45.28
N ALA A 49 -19.88 6.69 -45.92
CA ALA A 49 -19.40 6.61 -47.30
C ALA A 49 -20.36 7.29 -48.32
N GLU A 50 -21.66 7.26 -48.06
CA GLU A 50 -22.66 7.99 -48.87
C GLU A 50 -22.50 9.51 -48.76
N ARG A 51 -22.00 10.03 -47.64
CA ARG A 51 -21.84 11.47 -47.40
C ARG A 51 -20.55 12.05 -47.98
N GLU A 52 -19.65 11.22 -48.52
CA GLU A 52 -18.41 11.67 -49.16
C GLU A 52 -18.60 12.14 -50.61
N GLU A 53 -19.77 11.92 -51.22
CA GLU A 53 -20.03 12.24 -52.63
C GLU A 53 -19.67 13.68 -52.99
N ASN A 54 -20.05 14.65 -52.14
CA ASN A 54 -19.79 16.07 -52.39
C ASN A 54 -18.30 16.42 -52.34
N GLU A 55 -17.52 15.75 -51.48
CA GLU A 55 -16.09 15.97 -51.38
C GLU A 55 -15.36 15.37 -52.59
N VAL A 56 -15.76 14.17 -53.01
CA VAL A 56 -15.22 13.51 -54.22
C VAL A 56 -15.58 14.32 -55.47
N LEU A 57 -16.81 14.84 -55.56
CA LEU A 57 -17.27 15.67 -56.67
C LEU A 57 -16.46 16.96 -56.79
N SER A 58 -16.20 17.65 -55.69
CA SER A 58 -15.37 18.86 -55.67
C SER A 58 -13.95 18.59 -56.17
N ARG A 59 -13.33 17.48 -55.73
CA ARG A 59 -11.99 17.09 -56.21
C ARG A 59 -11.99 16.71 -57.69
N PHE A 60 -13.04 16.01 -58.15
CA PHE A 60 -13.20 15.64 -59.55
C PHE A 60 -13.38 16.87 -60.45
N GLN A 61 -14.20 17.83 -60.02
CA GLN A 61 -14.37 19.15 -60.65
C GLN A 61 -13.04 19.87 -60.79
N GLN A 62 -12.28 19.99 -59.69
CA GLN A 62 -10.98 20.66 -59.69
C GLN A 62 -10.02 20.01 -60.70
N LYS A 63 -9.95 18.68 -60.73
CA LYS A 63 -9.09 17.94 -61.68
C LYS A 63 -9.49 18.19 -63.14
N LYS A 64 -10.80 18.25 -63.44
CA LYS A 64 -11.29 18.58 -64.79
C LYS A 64 -10.97 20.02 -65.17
N LYS A 65 -11.11 20.96 -64.23
CA LYS A 65 -10.73 22.36 -64.43
C LYS A 65 -9.24 22.53 -64.71
N GLU A 66 -8.38 21.89 -63.93
CA GLU A 66 -6.93 21.91 -64.14
C GLU A 66 -6.55 21.37 -65.51
N LYS A 67 -7.18 20.27 -65.95
CA LYS A 67 -6.98 19.70 -67.29
C LYS A 67 -7.44 20.66 -68.40
N ALA A 68 -8.61 21.28 -68.27
CA ALA A 68 -9.09 22.24 -69.27
C ALA A 68 -8.21 23.48 -69.36
N ARG A 69 -7.69 24.00 -68.22
CA ARG A 69 -6.72 25.11 -68.19
C ARG A 69 -5.43 24.73 -68.90
N ALA A 70 -4.93 23.51 -68.70
CA ALA A 70 -3.73 23.00 -69.40
C ALA A 70 -3.94 22.86 -70.92
N GLU A 71 -5.18 22.63 -71.36
CA GLU A 71 -5.57 22.56 -72.77
C GLU A 71 -5.95 23.94 -73.37
N GLY A 72 -5.79 25.04 -72.62
CA GLY A 72 -6.12 26.39 -73.08
C GLY A 72 -7.62 26.69 -73.21
N LYS A 73 -8.48 25.89 -72.56
CA LYS A 73 -9.93 26.06 -72.57
C LYS A 73 -10.39 26.86 -71.35
N ASP A 74 -11.56 27.51 -71.49
CA ASP A 74 -12.23 28.13 -70.35
C ASP A 74 -12.80 27.04 -69.42
N ALA A 75 -12.07 26.76 -68.35
CA ALA A 75 -12.38 25.70 -67.40
C ALA A 75 -13.59 26.02 -66.51
N ASP A 76 -13.85 27.31 -66.25
CA ASP A 76 -14.92 27.72 -65.35
C ASP A 76 -16.27 27.67 -66.08
N ALA A 77 -16.31 28.05 -67.37
CA ALA A 77 -17.49 27.86 -68.22
C ALA A 77 -17.88 26.39 -68.44
N LEU A 78 -16.93 25.44 -68.33
CA LEU A 78 -17.17 24.02 -68.60
C LEU A 78 -17.52 23.19 -67.37
N TYR A 79 -17.07 23.61 -66.18
CA TYR A 79 -17.09 22.74 -64.99
C TYR A 79 -17.52 23.44 -63.68
N ASP A 80 -18.03 24.68 -63.74
CA ASP A 80 -18.68 25.31 -62.58
C ASP A 80 -19.99 24.62 -62.18
N ASP A 81 -20.74 24.09 -63.15
CA ASP A 81 -21.94 23.32 -62.87
C ASP A 81 -21.60 21.89 -62.44
N ALA A 82 -22.03 21.53 -61.22
CA ALA A 82 -21.74 20.24 -60.60
C ALA A 82 -22.66 19.12 -61.07
N GLU A 83 -23.88 19.44 -61.51
CA GLU A 83 -24.88 18.42 -61.86
C GLU A 83 -24.51 17.59 -63.10
N PRO A 84 -24.03 18.18 -64.21
CA PRO A 84 -23.59 17.40 -65.37
C PRO A 84 -22.41 16.48 -65.04
N LEU A 85 -21.54 16.89 -64.12
CA LEU A 85 -20.39 16.11 -63.70
C LEU A 85 -20.79 14.95 -62.79
N ARG A 86 -21.76 15.18 -61.89
CA ARG A 86 -22.35 14.13 -61.03
C ARG A 86 -23.01 13.04 -61.86
N GLN A 87 -23.65 13.38 -62.97
CA GLN A 87 -24.29 12.40 -63.87
C GLN A 87 -23.33 11.72 -64.85
N SER A 88 -22.07 12.16 -64.90
CA SER A 88 -21.09 11.57 -65.82
C SER A 88 -20.72 10.14 -65.42
N ALA A 89 -20.65 9.24 -66.39
CA ALA A 89 -20.26 7.84 -66.17
C ALA A 89 -18.85 7.71 -65.55
N GLU A 90 -17.96 8.63 -65.88
CA GLU A 90 -16.59 8.68 -65.34
C GLU A 90 -16.60 9.02 -63.83
N PHE A 91 -17.41 10.01 -63.41
CA PHE A 91 -17.56 10.32 -62.00
C PHE A 91 -18.22 9.17 -61.23
N GLN A 92 -19.29 8.59 -61.76
CA GLN A 92 -20.00 7.48 -61.12
C GLN A 92 -19.08 6.25 -60.91
N ALA A 93 -18.22 5.94 -61.88
CA ALA A 93 -17.23 4.86 -61.74
C ALA A 93 -16.19 5.16 -60.65
N ILE A 94 -15.62 6.37 -60.65
CA ILE A 94 -14.62 6.81 -59.66
C ILE A 94 -15.23 6.86 -58.26
N PHE A 95 -16.45 7.39 -58.13
CA PHE A 95 -17.13 7.49 -56.86
C PHE A 95 -17.50 6.11 -56.30
N ALA A 96 -17.97 5.17 -57.14
CA ALA A 96 -18.25 3.81 -56.70
C ALA A 96 -17.01 3.10 -56.14
N GLU A 97 -15.84 3.28 -56.77
CA GLU A 97 -14.57 2.72 -56.29
C GLU A 97 -14.16 3.35 -54.95
N ILE A 98 -14.15 4.68 -54.86
CA ILE A 98 -13.80 5.40 -53.63
C ILE A 98 -14.76 5.05 -52.49
N ARG A 99 -16.07 5.05 -52.76
CA ARG A 99 -17.12 4.68 -51.80
C ARG A 99 -16.87 3.29 -51.22
N LYS A 100 -16.53 2.32 -52.06
CA LYS A 100 -16.23 0.95 -51.62
C LYS A 100 -14.96 0.90 -50.75
N THR A 101 -13.87 1.53 -51.18
CA THR A 101 -12.62 1.55 -50.41
C THR A 101 -12.81 2.22 -49.04
N MET A 102 -13.54 3.33 -48.99
CA MET A 102 -13.79 4.07 -47.75
C MET A 102 -14.76 3.32 -46.83
N HIS A 103 -15.79 2.68 -47.39
CA HIS A 103 -16.67 1.80 -46.65
C HIS A 103 -15.88 0.69 -45.95
N ASP A 104 -15.05 -0.04 -46.68
CA ASP A 104 -14.29 -1.18 -46.15
C ASP A 104 -13.26 -0.73 -45.10
N ALA A 105 -12.63 0.43 -45.30
CA ALA A 105 -11.70 1.01 -44.33
C ALA A 105 -12.39 1.40 -43.02
N LYS A 106 -13.54 2.08 -43.12
CA LYS A 106 -14.29 2.56 -41.94
C LYS A 106 -15.03 1.45 -41.22
N LEU A 107 -15.51 0.43 -41.93
CA LEU A 107 -16.10 -0.76 -41.31
C LEU A 107 -15.10 -1.44 -40.35
N LYS A 108 -13.85 -1.64 -40.80
CA LYS A 108 -12.78 -2.20 -39.94
C LYS A 108 -12.53 -1.34 -38.71
N GLU A 109 -12.60 -0.02 -38.86
CA GLU A 109 -12.44 0.90 -37.74
C GLU A 109 -13.61 0.79 -36.74
N TYR A 110 -14.85 0.83 -37.22
CA TYR A 110 -16.05 0.89 -36.38
C TYR A 110 -16.36 -0.39 -35.62
N VAL A 111 -16.00 -1.57 -36.15
CA VAL A 111 -16.15 -2.85 -35.45
C VAL A 111 -15.32 -2.89 -34.15
N THR A 112 -14.20 -2.15 -34.09
CA THR A 112 -13.36 -2.11 -32.88
C THR A 112 -13.84 -1.10 -31.84
N ARG A 113 -14.86 -0.29 -32.15
CA ARG A 113 -15.36 0.76 -31.27
C ARG A 113 -16.42 0.22 -30.29
N PRO A 114 -16.64 0.88 -29.14
CA PRO A 114 -17.70 0.50 -28.21
C PRO A 114 -19.08 0.60 -28.87
N ALA A 115 -19.96 -0.37 -28.60
CA ALA A 115 -21.30 -0.44 -29.20
C ALA A 115 -22.12 0.85 -28.99
N ALA A 116 -22.08 1.39 -27.77
CA ALA A 116 -22.78 2.62 -27.42
C ALA A 116 -22.31 3.85 -28.23
N THR A 117 -21.03 3.90 -28.59
CA THR A 117 -20.47 4.99 -29.41
C THR A 117 -21.00 4.90 -30.85
N VAL A 118 -20.94 3.70 -31.45
CA VAL A 118 -21.39 3.47 -32.83
C VAL A 118 -22.89 3.77 -32.97
N GLN A 119 -23.72 3.29 -32.04
CA GLN A 119 -25.17 3.54 -32.08
C GLN A 119 -25.53 5.02 -31.97
N ASN A 120 -24.84 5.77 -31.12
CA ASN A 120 -25.03 7.22 -31.01
C ASN A 120 -24.65 7.94 -32.32
N CYS A 121 -23.54 7.54 -32.93
CA CYS A 121 -23.10 8.13 -34.19
C CYS A 121 -23.98 7.74 -35.39
N ILE A 122 -24.66 6.59 -35.37
CA ILE A 122 -25.68 6.25 -36.37
C ILE A 122 -26.86 7.23 -36.32
N ALA A 123 -27.32 7.59 -35.12
CA ALA A 123 -28.40 8.56 -34.96
C ALA A 123 -27.99 9.93 -35.52
N LEU A 124 -26.75 10.36 -35.23
CA LEU A 124 -26.17 11.59 -35.77
C LEU A 124 -26.05 11.56 -37.30
N ALA A 125 -25.52 10.47 -37.87
CA ALA A 125 -25.36 10.30 -39.32
C ALA A 125 -26.70 10.27 -40.06
N SER A 126 -27.71 9.63 -39.46
CA SER A 126 -29.08 9.58 -39.99
C SER A 126 -29.74 10.97 -39.98
N GLY A 127 -29.32 11.86 -39.08
CA GLY A 127 -29.76 13.26 -39.00
C GLY A 127 -29.13 14.20 -40.03
N GLY A 128 -28.29 13.70 -40.94
CA GLY A 128 -27.68 14.50 -42.01
C GLY A 128 -26.31 15.09 -41.68
N ALA A 129 -25.65 14.61 -40.63
CA ALA A 129 -24.30 15.06 -40.26
C ALA A 129 -23.27 14.78 -41.38
N GLY A 130 -22.31 15.69 -41.51
CA GLY A 130 -21.22 15.57 -42.49
C GLY A 130 -20.19 14.50 -42.11
N PRO A 131 -19.33 14.05 -43.05
CA PRO A 131 -18.31 13.02 -42.78
C PRO A 131 -17.41 13.34 -41.58
N ALA A 132 -16.95 14.58 -41.46
CA ALA A 132 -16.09 15.02 -40.36
C ALA A 132 -16.80 15.03 -38.99
N GLU A 133 -18.10 15.28 -38.96
CA GLU A 133 -18.90 15.27 -37.73
C GLU A 133 -19.13 13.83 -37.24
N ILE A 134 -19.33 12.91 -38.18
CA ILE A 134 -19.43 11.46 -37.89
C ILE A 134 -18.09 10.95 -37.35
N ASP A 135 -16.97 11.29 -38.01
CA ASP A 135 -15.63 10.88 -37.55
C ASP A 135 -15.33 11.46 -36.14
N ASN A 136 -15.67 12.72 -35.89
CA ASN A 136 -15.52 13.34 -34.56
C ASN A 136 -16.44 12.73 -33.50
N CYS A 137 -17.64 12.27 -33.87
CA CYS A 137 -18.54 11.56 -32.96
C CYS A 137 -17.92 10.26 -32.48
N VAL A 138 -17.29 9.49 -33.38
CA VAL A 138 -16.64 8.22 -33.05
C VAL A 138 -15.41 8.41 -32.16
N LEU A 139 -14.74 9.56 -32.27
CA LEU A 139 -13.59 9.93 -31.45
C LEU A 139 -13.97 10.42 -30.04
N LYS A 140 -15.20 10.92 -29.84
CA LYS A 140 -15.68 11.32 -28.51
C LYS A 140 -15.95 10.06 -27.70
N THR A 141 -15.08 9.79 -26.73
CA THR A 141 -15.30 8.76 -25.72
C THR A 141 -16.63 9.05 -25.02
N PRO A 142 -17.52 8.06 -24.83
CA PRO A 142 -18.70 8.27 -24.02
C PRO A 142 -18.22 8.57 -22.60
N ALA A 143 -18.37 9.84 -22.18
CA ALA A 143 -18.05 10.29 -20.83
C ALA A 143 -19.01 9.71 -19.77
N ASP A 144 -20.04 8.96 -20.17
CA ASP A 144 -21.11 8.50 -19.31
C ASP A 144 -21.36 6.99 -19.43
N GLU A 145 -20.32 6.17 -19.30
CA GLU A 145 -20.55 4.87 -18.65
C GLU A 145 -20.97 5.18 -17.21
N LYS A 146 -22.29 5.19 -16.96
CA LYS A 146 -22.87 5.23 -15.61
C LYS A 146 -22.06 4.30 -14.72
N ILE A 147 -21.28 4.87 -13.80
CA ILE A 147 -20.47 4.11 -12.85
C ILE A 147 -21.40 3.10 -12.18
N ASN A 148 -21.22 1.82 -12.50
CA ASN A 148 -22.05 0.78 -11.93
C ASN A 148 -21.74 0.75 -10.42
N PRO A 149 -22.72 1.02 -9.53
CA PRO A 149 -22.48 1.11 -8.10
C PRO A 149 -21.93 -0.20 -7.52
N VAL A 150 -22.22 -1.34 -8.17
CA VAL A 150 -21.65 -2.65 -7.81
C VAL A 150 -20.15 -2.69 -8.10
N LYS A 151 -19.68 -2.14 -9.23
CA LYS A 151 -18.25 -2.08 -9.57
C LYS A 151 -17.49 -1.14 -8.63
N LEU A 152 -18.09 0.00 -8.26
CA LEU A 152 -17.52 0.91 -7.27
C LEU A 152 -17.42 0.23 -5.89
N ALA A 153 -18.45 -0.51 -5.47
CA ALA A 153 -18.45 -1.27 -4.22
C ALA A 153 -17.35 -2.35 -4.21
N VAL A 154 -17.17 -3.08 -5.31
CA VAL A 154 -16.11 -4.08 -5.47
C VAL A 154 -14.72 -3.44 -5.37
N LEU A 155 -14.51 -2.28 -6.00
CA LEU A 155 -13.25 -1.54 -5.92
C LEU A 155 -12.95 -1.07 -4.50
N MET A 156 -13.95 -0.54 -3.80
CA MET A 156 -13.80 -0.11 -2.40
C MET A 156 -13.47 -1.28 -1.48
N VAL A 157 -14.12 -2.43 -1.67
CA VAL A 157 -13.80 -3.65 -0.93
C VAL A 157 -12.35 -4.09 -1.23
N LEU A 158 -11.92 -4.05 -2.48
CA LEU A 158 -10.55 -4.40 -2.86
C LEU A 158 -9.51 -3.48 -2.19
N ILE A 159 -9.76 -2.16 -2.13
CA ILE A 159 -8.87 -1.20 -1.46
C ILE A 159 -8.75 -1.52 0.03
N VAL A 160 -9.87 -1.79 0.71
CA VAL A 160 -9.88 -2.17 2.12
C VAL A 160 -9.10 -3.46 2.35
N VAL A 161 -9.34 -4.47 1.50
CA VAL A 161 -8.67 -5.76 1.55
C VAL A 161 -7.15 -5.59 1.38
N LEU A 162 -6.69 -4.81 0.39
CA LEU A 162 -5.28 -4.51 0.16
C LEU A 162 -4.64 -3.75 1.32
N GLY A 163 -5.35 -2.77 1.90
CA GLY A 163 -4.88 -2.05 3.09
C GLY A 163 -4.66 -2.98 4.29
N ILE A 164 -5.56 -3.94 4.51
CA ILE A 164 -5.42 -4.95 5.56
C ILE A 164 -4.22 -5.87 5.28
N ALA A 165 -4.02 -6.31 4.02
CA ALA A 165 -2.84 -7.11 3.66
C ALA A 165 -1.53 -6.35 3.91
N ALA A 166 -1.45 -5.08 3.51
CA ALA A 166 -0.28 -4.25 3.73
C ALA A 166 0.02 -4.12 5.24
N LEU A 167 -1.01 -3.90 6.07
CA LEU A 167 -0.85 -3.84 7.53
C LEU A 167 -0.36 -5.17 8.12
N PHE A 168 -0.90 -6.29 7.65
CA PHE A 168 -0.49 -7.61 8.13
C PHE A 168 0.93 -7.97 7.69
N ALA A 169 1.29 -7.67 6.44
CA ALA A 169 2.64 -7.84 5.92
C ALA A 169 3.65 -7.01 6.74
N TYR A 170 3.36 -5.72 6.97
CA TYR A 170 4.17 -4.82 7.79
C TYR A 170 4.34 -5.34 9.23
N ARG A 171 3.26 -5.78 9.88
CA ARG A 171 3.35 -6.38 11.23
C ARG A 171 4.21 -7.65 11.21
N SER A 172 4.01 -8.55 10.24
CA SER A 172 4.76 -9.81 10.20
C SER A 172 6.26 -9.62 9.94
N THR A 173 6.64 -8.67 9.07
CA THR A 173 8.05 -8.36 8.78
C THR A 173 8.70 -7.68 9.97
N ARG A 174 7.98 -6.78 10.65
CA ARG A 174 8.47 -6.12 11.86
C ARG A 174 8.65 -7.10 13.03
N VAL A 175 7.72 -8.03 13.27
CA VAL A 175 7.91 -9.12 14.26
C VAL A 175 9.17 -9.92 13.96
N ARG A 176 9.46 -10.22 12.68
CA ARG A 176 10.68 -10.97 12.30
C ARG A 176 11.97 -10.19 12.52
N ALA A 177 11.91 -8.85 12.47
CA ALA A 177 13.08 -7.99 12.66
C ALA A 177 13.31 -7.63 14.15
N ASP A 178 12.27 -7.65 14.98
CA ASP A 178 12.32 -7.26 16.37
C ASP A 178 12.69 -8.44 17.29
N THR A 179 13.93 -8.44 17.79
CA THR A 179 14.45 -9.47 18.70
C THR A 179 13.64 -9.58 20.00
N VAL A 180 13.02 -8.49 20.47
CA VAL A 180 12.19 -8.47 21.68
C VAL A 180 10.85 -9.17 21.42
N ALA A 181 10.23 -8.89 20.28
CA ALA A 181 8.99 -9.58 19.88
C ALA A 181 9.20 -11.09 19.66
N LEU A 182 10.34 -11.48 19.07
CA LEU A 182 10.69 -12.89 18.89
C LEU A 182 10.95 -13.61 20.21
N ALA A 183 11.65 -12.96 21.15
CA ALA A 183 11.87 -13.52 22.49
C ALA A 183 10.55 -13.65 23.27
N ALA A 184 9.66 -12.67 23.17
CA ALA A 184 8.34 -12.73 23.80
C ALA A 184 7.53 -13.97 23.38
N GLY A 185 7.60 -14.35 22.10
CA GLY A 185 7.01 -15.59 21.61
C GLY A 185 7.58 -16.86 22.27
N LYS A 186 8.89 -16.90 22.54
CA LYS A 186 9.54 -18.00 23.29
C LYS A 186 9.06 -18.06 24.74
N LEU A 187 8.77 -16.90 25.35
CA LEU A 187 8.36 -16.78 26.75
C LEU A 187 6.85 -16.91 26.97
N GLY A 188 6.05 -17.08 25.91
CA GLY A 188 4.59 -17.16 26.01
C GLY A 188 3.91 -15.84 26.38
N LEU A 189 4.60 -14.71 26.16
CA LEU A 189 4.09 -13.38 26.48
C LEU A 189 3.25 -12.82 25.33
N LYS A 190 2.29 -11.95 25.65
CA LYS A 190 1.47 -11.26 24.65
C LYS A 190 2.24 -10.09 24.07
N VAL A 191 2.28 -9.99 22.74
CA VAL A 191 2.97 -8.93 22.02
C VAL A 191 1.96 -7.97 21.39
N GLU A 192 2.08 -6.70 21.75
CA GLU A 192 1.37 -5.57 21.15
C GLU A 192 2.38 -4.66 20.44
N GLN A 193 2.40 -4.71 19.11
CA GLN A 193 3.27 -3.84 18.32
C GLN A 193 2.53 -2.56 17.92
N GLY A 194 2.95 -1.44 18.51
CA GLY A 194 2.51 -0.09 18.13
C GLY A 194 3.45 0.57 17.14
N GLN A 195 3.01 1.67 16.51
CA GLN A 195 3.86 2.43 15.58
C GLN A 195 5.15 2.93 16.25
N GLN A 196 5.10 3.30 17.53
CA GLN A 196 6.19 3.95 18.25
C GLN A 196 6.98 3.03 19.19
N ALA A 197 6.47 1.83 19.52
CA ALA A 197 7.16 0.90 20.42
C ALA A 197 6.62 -0.52 20.26
N THR A 198 7.43 -1.50 20.63
CA THR A 198 6.95 -2.87 20.89
C THR A 198 6.68 -3.01 22.38
N VAL A 199 5.46 -3.39 22.73
CA VAL A 199 5.05 -3.62 24.11
C VAL A 199 4.72 -5.10 24.27
N VAL A 200 5.29 -5.73 25.27
CA VAL A 200 5.07 -7.12 25.61
C VAL A 200 4.52 -7.17 27.02
N THR A 201 3.44 -7.89 27.25
CA THR A 201 2.84 -8.03 28.59
C THR A 201 2.51 -9.48 28.89
N GLY A 202 2.58 -9.85 30.16
CA GLY A 202 2.15 -11.17 30.60
C GLY A 202 2.73 -11.57 31.95
N THR A 203 2.60 -12.85 32.26
CA THR A 203 3.17 -13.45 33.46
C THR A 203 4.36 -14.31 33.07
N TYR A 204 5.52 -14.10 33.71
CA TYR A 204 6.71 -14.93 33.52
C TYR A 204 7.33 -15.28 34.87
N LYS A 205 7.56 -16.58 35.12
CA LYS A 205 8.06 -17.12 36.41
C LYS A 205 7.29 -16.56 37.63
N ASP A 206 5.97 -16.48 37.53
CA ASP A 206 5.05 -15.94 38.54
C ASP A 206 5.18 -14.43 38.84
N TYR A 207 5.78 -13.65 37.94
CA TYR A 207 5.78 -12.18 38.00
C TYR A 207 4.92 -11.62 36.87
N ALA A 208 4.11 -10.62 37.18
CA ALA A 208 3.50 -9.77 36.16
C ALA A 208 4.58 -8.85 35.59
N ILE A 209 4.81 -8.89 34.29
CA ILE A 209 5.84 -8.10 33.62
C ILE A 209 5.28 -7.37 32.40
N LYS A 210 5.89 -6.22 32.10
CA LYS A 210 5.73 -5.45 30.88
C LYS A 210 7.12 -5.16 30.32
N VAL A 211 7.37 -5.53 29.07
CA VAL A 211 8.60 -5.19 28.36
C VAL A 211 8.27 -4.17 27.27
N GLU A 212 9.04 -3.11 27.20
CA GLU A 212 8.92 -2.07 26.18
C GLU A 212 10.23 -1.98 25.42
N SER A 213 10.17 -1.83 24.10
CA SER A 213 11.35 -1.53 23.30
C SER A 213 11.06 -0.44 22.27
N SER A 214 12.09 0.38 22.03
CA SER A 214 12.11 1.37 20.96
C SER A 214 11.88 0.71 19.59
N PRO A 215 11.31 1.42 18.60
CA PRO A 215 11.07 0.86 17.28
C PRO A 215 12.40 0.54 16.58
N PRO A 216 12.44 -0.46 15.69
CA PRO A 216 13.67 -0.80 14.95
C PRO A 216 14.13 0.34 14.02
N GLU A 217 13.24 1.27 13.65
CA GLU A 217 13.56 2.46 12.85
C GLU A 217 14.23 3.59 13.65
N ALA A 218 14.32 3.51 14.99
CA ALA A 218 15.05 4.48 15.79
C ALA A 218 16.57 4.41 15.52
N GLY A 219 17.24 5.57 15.47
CA GLY A 219 18.70 5.63 15.31
C GLY A 219 19.41 4.85 16.41
N GLN A 220 20.61 4.33 16.13
CA GLN A 220 21.32 3.43 17.07
C GLN A 220 21.53 4.01 18.48
N GLY A 221 21.58 5.34 18.62
CA GLY A 221 21.75 6.03 19.91
C GLY A 221 20.48 6.15 20.78
N ASP A 222 19.29 5.92 20.20
CA ASP A 222 17.99 6.10 20.88
C ASP A 222 17.28 4.79 21.16
N ARG A 223 17.93 3.66 20.89
CA ARG A 223 17.33 2.34 21.06
C ARG A 223 17.36 1.95 22.53
N TYR A 224 16.26 1.45 23.04
CA TYR A 224 16.20 0.93 24.40
C TYR A 224 15.34 -0.32 24.48
N MET A 225 15.59 -1.10 25.52
CA MET A 225 14.68 -2.11 26.02
C MET A 225 14.50 -1.89 27.51
N ARG A 226 13.25 -1.88 27.97
CA ARG A 226 12.87 -1.71 29.36
C ARG A 226 12.03 -2.90 29.79
N VAL A 227 12.41 -3.53 30.89
CA VAL A 227 11.61 -4.55 31.57
C VAL A 227 11.04 -3.92 32.83
N ILE A 228 9.72 -3.96 32.96
CA ILE A 228 8.96 -3.43 34.08
C ILE A 228 8.32 -4.60 34.79
N VAL A 229 8.74 -4.86 36.01
CA VAL A 229 8.19 -5.88 36.91
C VAL A 229 7.12 -5.23 37.77
N LEU A 230 5.88 -5.69 37.66
CA LEU A 230 4.67 -5.05 38.18
C LEU A 230 4.11 -5.72 39.45
N SER A 231 4.83 -6.69 40.00
CA SER A 231 4.34 -7.50 41.12
C SER A 231 5.48 -7.97 42.00
N LYS A 232 5.18 -8.27 43.27
CA LYS A 232 6.13 -8.81 44.26
C LYS A 232 7.32 -7.87 44.50
N VAL A 233 7.04 -6.58 44.47
CA VAL A 233 7.97 -5.50 44.79
C VAL A 233 7.32 -4.65 45.86
N ASN A 234 8.08 -4.27 46.88
CA ASN A 234 7.60 -3.46 47.99
C ASN A 234 7.19 -2.06 47.52
N PRO A 235 5.95 -1.61 47.80
CA PRO A 235 5.53 -0.26 47.44
C PRO A 235 6.25 0.86 48.21
N ALA A 236 6.85 0.56 49.36
CA ALA A 236 7.57 1.55 50.16
C ALA A 236 9.05 1.70 49.75
N THR A 237 9.57 0.80 48.91
CA THR A 237 10.98 0.83 48.49
C THR A 237 11.18 1.81 47.34
N VAL A 238 12.13 2.71 47.50
CA VAL A 238 12.61 3.59 46.44
C VAL A 238 14.09 3.30 46.17
N VAL A 239 14.40 2.88 44.95
CA VAL A 239 15.78 2.68 44.48
C VAL A 239 15.94 3.33 43.13
N ARG A 240 17.03 4.07 42.94
CA ARG A 240 17.42 4.61 41.63
C ARG A 240 18.91 4.39 41.44
N PHE A 241 19.26 3.64 40.41
CA PHE A 241 20.64 3.39 40.02
C PHE A 241 20.77 3.53 38.50
N GLY A 242 21.58 4.46 38.02
CA GLY A 242 21.72 4.68 36.58
C GLY A 242 22.61 5.87 36.22
N PRO A 243 22.79 6.15 34.92
CA PRO A 243 23.63 7.24 34.44
C PRO A 243 23.07 8.62 34.82
N LEU A 244 23.95 9.60 35.02
CA LEU A 244 23.64 11.01 35.33
C LEU A 244 22.79 11.67 34.24
N ALA A 245 23.15 11.42 32.99
CA ALA A 245 22.43 11.86 31.81
C ALA A 245 22.15 10.62 30.96
N PRO A 246 20.90 10.12 30.92
CA PRO A 246 20.59 8.99 30.05
C PRO A 246 20.86 9.38 28.59
N PRO A 247 21.25 8.43 27.71
CA PRO A 247 21.58 8.69 26.30
C PRO A 247 20.48 9.40 25.51
N THR A 248 19.24 9.31 25.99
CA THR A 248 18.04 9.93 25.39
C THR A 248 17.81 11.38 25.81
N GLY A 249 18.68 11.95 26.66
CA GLY A 249 18.55 13.34 27.14
C GLY A 249 17.30 13.60 27.99
N LEU A 250 16.60 12.54 28.41
CA LEU A 250 15.42 12.65 29.26
C LEU A 250 15.87 12.84 30.71
N ASP A 251 15.75 14.06 31.23
CA ASP A 251 15.83 14.31 32.66
C ASP A 251 14.72 13.53 33.37
N LEU A 252 15.12 12.66 34.29
CA LEU A 252 14.21 11.75 34.96
C LEU A 252 13.78 12.39 36.29
N PRO A 253 12.48 12.39 36.61
CA PRO A 253 11.94 13.11 37.76
C PRO A 253 12.68 12.75 39.04
N ASP A 254 13.01 13.78 39.81
CA ASP A 254 13.63 13.62 41.13
C ASP A 254 12.68 12.85 42.05
N LEU A 255 13.17 11.74 42.59
CA LEU A 255 12.54 11.02 43.69
C LEU A 255 13.23 11.45 44.99
N ASP A 256 12.46 11.54 46.09
CA ASP A 256 12.88 12.01 47.43
C ASP A 256 13.89 11.10 48.16
N ALA A 257 14.50 10.13 47.47
CA ALA A 257 15.49 9.25 48.07
C ALA A 257 16.88 9.92 48.14
N PRO A 258 17.58 9.87 49.28
CA PRO A 258 18.92 10.43 49.41
C PRO A 258 19.94 9.72 48.51
N GLU A 259 20.92 10.48 48.03
CA GLU A 259 22.07 9.95 47.30
C GLU A 259 23.01 9.18 48.23
N VAL A 260 23.49 8.04 47.73
CA VAL A 260 24.39 7.15 48.47
C VAL A 260 25.75 7.18 47.80
N GLU A 261 26.76 7.64 48.55
CA GLU A 261 28.15 7.58 48.11
C GLU A 261 28.70 6.16 48.34
N ASP A 262 29.09 5.49 47.26
CA ASP A 262 29.73 4.17 47.31
C ASP A 262 30.81 4.08 46.22
N SER A 263 32.03 3.71 46.62
CA SER A 263 33.20 3.59 45.73
C SER A 263 33.05 2.56 44.59
N ARG A 264 32.07 1.66 44.67
CA ARG A 264 31.76 0.66 43.64
C ARG A 264 30.92 1.24 42.49
N ILE A 265 30.33 2.42 42.67
CA ILE A 265 29.50 3.10 41.66
C ILE A 265 30.41 3.60 40.53
N PRO A 266 30.10 3.28 39.25
CA PRO A 266 30.88 3.77 38.12
C PRO A 266 30.85 5.29 37.99
N GLU A 267 31.90 5.86 37.40
CA GLU A 267 31.92 7.28 37.04
C GLU A 267 30.72 7.61 36.12
N GLY A 268 30.04 8.72 36.40
CA GLY A 268 28.87 9.13 35.63
C GLY A 268 27.56 8.44 36.02
N TYR A 269 27.54 7.61 37.07
CA TYR A 269 26.34 6.98 37.62
C TYR A 269 25.98 7.57 39.00
N LYS A 270 24.70 7.46 39.38
CA LYS A 270 24.20 7.80 40.73
C LYS A 270 23.37 6.67 41.32
N LEU A 271 23.47 6.53 42.63
CA LEU A 271 22.64 5.65 43.45
C LEU A 271 21.84 6.49 44.44
N ARG A 272 20.53 6.27 44.51
CA ARG A 272 19.65 6.80 45.56
C ARG A 272 18.81 5.68 46.16
N LEU A 273 18.67 5.67 47.48
CA LEU A 273 17.98 4.61 48.24
C LEU A 273 17.07 5.21 49.31
N SER A 274 15.85 4.72 49.44
CA SER A 274 15.02 4.97 50.62
C SER A 274 15.58 4.26 51.86
N PRO A 275 15.27 4.74 53.08
CA PRO A 275 15.61 4.03 54.31
C PRO A 275 15.12 2.57 54.29
N GLY A 276 16.00 1.62 54.62
CA GLY A 276 15.68 0.19 54.63
C GLY A 276 15.92 -0.54 53.29
N ALA A 277 16.21 0.16 52.20
CA ALA A 277 16.68 -0.44 50.95
C ALA A 277 18.19 -0.69 51.01
N ALA A 278 18.66 -1.80 50.45
CA ALA A 278 20.07 -2.17 50.42
C ALA A 278 20.58 -2.25 48.97
N ALA A 279 21.76 -1.70 48.71
CA ALA A 279 22.42 -1.76 47.40
C ALA A 279 23.55 -2.80 47.32
N GLU A 280 23.84 -3.52 48.41
CA GLU A 280 24.96 -4.47 48.47
C GLU A 280 24.90 -5.49 47.32
N GLU A 281 23.75 -6.13 47.12
CA GLU A 281 23.56 -7.11 46.06
C GLU A 281 23.50 -6.49 44.66
N LEU A 282 23.03 -5.24 44.54
CA LEU A 282 23.02 -4.49 43.29
C LEU A 282 24.44 -4.08 42.85
N LEU A 283 25.34 -3.81 43.81
CA LEU A 283 26.70 -3.31 43.56
C LEU A 283 27.78 -4.40 43.59
N SER A 284 27.54 -5.56 44.19
CA SER A 284 28.56 -6.60 44.39
C SER A 284 28.16 -8.01 43.92
N GLY A 285 26.89 -8.26 43.59
CA GLY A 285 26.39 -9.60 43.25
C GLY A 285 26.49 -9.99 41.76
N ASP A 286 26.07 -11.23 41.48
CA ASP A 286 25.88 -11.76 40.11
C ASP A 286 24.93 -10.89 39.29
N THR A 287 23.94 -10.27 39.95
CA THR A 287 23.02 -9.28 39.36
C THR A 287 23.77 -7.98 39.01
N GLY A 288 24.66 -7.50 39.88
CA GLY A 288 25.38 -6.23 39.70
C GLY A 288 26.41 -6.21 38.57
N PHE A 289 27.23 -7.28 38.45
CA PHE A 289 28.20 -7.39 37.35
C PHE A 289 27.53 -7.68 36.00
N GLN A 290 26.39 -8.38 35.99
CA GLN A 290 25.63 -8.63 34.76
C GLN A 290 24.92 -7.38 34.25
N LEU A 291 24.50 -6.46 35.14
CA LEU A 291 23.97 -5.15 34.73
C LEU A 291 25.03 -4.32 33.98
N ARG A 292 26.33 -4.48 34.28
CA ARG A 292 27.42 -3.83 33.53
C ARG A 292 27.61 -4.39 32.10
N VAL A 293 27.17 -5.61 31.81
CA VAL A 293 27.28 -6.23 30.47
C VAL A 293 26.31 -5.58 29.46
N PHE A 294 25.24 -4.96 29.96
CA PHE A 294 24.22 -4.28 29.14
C PHE A 294 24.38 -2.75 29.14
N ASP A 295 25.56 -2.24 29.49
CA ASP A 295 25.87 -0.81 29.64
C ASP A 295 25.44 0.02 28.41
N PRO A 296 24.65 1.11 28.60
CA PRO A 296 24.17 1.65 29.87
C PRO A 296 22.86 1.03 30.37
N VAL A 297 22.77 0.85 31.69
CA VAL A 297 21.59 0.32 32.40
C VAL A 297 21.08 1.29 33.47
N ASP A 298 19.75 1.40 33.57
CA ASP A 298 19.03 2.21 34.55
C ASP A 298 18.02 1.33 35.29
N VAL A 299 18.17 1.23 36.62
CA VAL A 299 17.32 0.49 37.54
C VAL A 299 16.51 1.47 38.38
N ARG A 300 15.20 1.26 38.42
CA ARG A 300 14.27 2.06 39.20
C ARG A 300 13.29 1.18 39.94
N VAL A 301 13.15 1.43 41.22
CA VAL A 301 12.14 0.80 42.08
C VAL A 301 11.35 1.92 42.73
N HIS A 302 10.04 1.93 42.51
CA HIS A 302 9.11 2.85 43.17
C HIS A 302 7.68 2.31 43.04
N ASP A 303 6.80 2.63 43.99
CA ASP A 303 5.36 2.31 43.95
C ASP A 303 5.03 0.85 43.64
N GLY A 304 5.87 -0.09 44.08
CA GLY A 304 5.65 -1.53 43.91
C GLY A 304 5.99 -2.01 42.50
N VAL A 305 6.78 -1.24 41.77
CA VAL A 305 7.25 -1.52 40.42
C VAL A 305 8.77 -1.49 40.40
N CYS A 306 9.39 -2.45 39.70
CA CYS A 306 10.82 -2.47 39.41
C CYS A 306 11.04 -2.39 37.89
N GLY A 307 11.56 -1.27 37.41
CA GLY A 307 11.98 -1.06 36.04
C GLY A 307 13.48 -1.24 35.87
N VAL A 308 13.90 -2.04 34.88
CA VAL A 308 15.29 -2.17 34.45
C VAL A 308 15.35 -1.84 32.96
N THR A 309 16.11 -0.81 32.59
CA THR A 309 16.23 -0.30 31.22
C THR A 309 17.66 -0.49 30.75
N CYS A 310 17.88 -1.08 29.59
CA CYS A 310 19.14 -0.99 28.86
C CYS A 310 18.96 -0.08 27.64
N TRP A 311 19.95 0.77 27.38
CA TRP A 311 19.91 1.75 26.28
C TRP A 311 20.50 1.21 24.97
N GLN A 312 20.36 -0.10 24.78
CA GLN A 312 20.62 -0.81 23.54
C GLN A 312 19.68 -2.02 23.49
N ILE A 313 19.17 -2.37 22.31
CA ILE A 313 18.37 -3.59 22.18
C ILE A 313 19.33 -4.78 22.12
N PRO A 314 19.19 -5.79 23.01
CA PRO A 314 20.02 -6.98 22.97
C PRO A 314 19.97 -7.65 21.58
N PRO A 315 21.14 -8.04 21.02
CA PRO A 315 21.26 -8.39 19.60
C PRO A 315 20.64 -9.75 19.26
N THR A 316 20.39 -10.60 20.25
CA THR A 316 19.82 -11.94 20.05
C THR A 316 18.65 -12.16 21.00
N THR A 317 17.74 -13.05 20.60
CA THR A 317 16.59 -13.42 21.44
C THR A 317 17.01 -14.00 22.78
N ASP A 318 18.14 -14.69 22.85
CA ASP A 318 18.59 -15.32 24.10
C ASP A 318 19.13 -14.25 25.06
N LYS A 319 19.82 -13.22 24.54
CA LYS A 319 20.22 -12.05 25.33
C LYS A 319 19.04 -11.21 25.81
N VAL A 320 17.94 -11.16 25.05
CA VAL A 320 16.68 -10.55 25.52
C VAL A 320 16.11 -11.34 26.70
N VAL A 321 16.10 -12.67 26.63
CA VAL A 321 15.62 -13.52 27.74
C VAL A 321 16.52 -13.37 28.97
N GLU A 322 17.85 -13.41 28.81
CA GLU A 322 18.81 -13.16 29.89
C GLU A 322 18.55 -11.81 30.57
N PHE A 323 18.28 -10.75 29.79
CA PHE A 323 17.97 -9.43 30.35
C PHE A 323 16.64 -9.41 31.13
N ILE A 324 15.61 -10.12 30.66
CA ILE A 324 14.35 -10.27 31.41
C ILE A 324 14.59 -11.03 32.72
N GLU A 325 15.39 -12.08 32.71
CA GLU A 325 15.74 -12.85 33.90
C GLU A 325 16.54 -12.01 34.90
N LEU A 326 17.46 -11.17 34.42
CA LEU A 326 18.21 -10.22 35.22
C LEU A 326 17.30 -9.18 35.88
N ALA A 327 16.31 -8.65 35.15
CA ALA A 327 15.33 -7.72 35.69
C ALA A 327 14.46 -8.37 36.79
N LEU A 328 14.08 -9.64 36.61
CA LEU A 328 13.39 -10.40 37.65
C LEU A 328 14.27 -10.68 38.87
N ALA A 329 15.55 -10.97 38.67
CA ALA A 329 16.51 -11.13 39.77
C ALA A 329 16.68 -9.82 40.55
N THR A 330 16.72 -8.68 39.85
CA THR A 330 16.78 -7.35 40.46
C THR A 330 15.52 -7.04 41.28
N ALA A 331 14.33 -7.35 40.75
CA ALA A 331 13.06 -7.13 41.46
C ALA A 331 12.98 -7.94 42.78
N LYS A 332 13.56 -9.15 42.83
CA LYS A 332 13.60 -9.99 44.04
C LYS A 332 14.39 -9.40 45.19
N LEU A 333 15.25 -8.43 44.94
CA LEU A 333 16.01 -7.73 45.99
C LEU A 333 15.12 -6.83 46.85
N TYR A 334 13.90 -6.52 46.36
CA TYR A 334 13.02 -5.52 46.95
C TYR A 334 11.59 -6.04 47.17
N PRO A 335 11.40 -7.14 47.93
CA PRO A 335 10.12 -7.84 48.08
C PRO A 335 9.04 -7.05 48.84
#